data_AF-A0A925V3K2-F1
#
_entry.id   AF-A0A925V3K2-F1
#
_cell.length_a   1.000
_cell.length_b   1.000
_cell.length_c   1.000
_cell.angle_alpha   90.00
_cell.angle_beta   90.00
_cell.angle_gamma   90.00
#
_symmetry.space_group_name_H-M   'P 1'
#
loop_
_entity.id
_entity.type
_entity.pdbx_description
1 polymer ?
#
loop_
_entity_poly.entity_id
_entity_poly.type
_entity_poly.pdbx_seq_one_letter_code
_entity_poly.pdbx_strand_id
1 'polypeptide(L)'
;AGASARALVHIGSPALSWPFIAALEAELGGWGGWLDVDGYLFEALTHDDAAWELELARDEGLRALVRERPDFRARVAAVRSRIEDLRGAPLAIAVVDFGAGAWWGDMGQLSRAREAYAALVGRGETGELARRLAGIAEVVPDRCGNRVVGRSKVPVDGSVTDSVLVDAMISGGSVAGAVVIRSQLGEAKLASGAVVVESTVVDLVAEAHALVMMAIAEHLHARTETVHTTILADPQDLHGPLDPWWFDTRLDPGTAEHYRQPFADNPCSFAEKATQMRQRTLAPTEIETALHRRRLSLREKLTAAVDE
;
A
#
# COMPACT_ATOMS: atom_id res chain seq x y z
N ALA A 1 -24.32 26.53 -11.99
CA ALA A 1 -24.55 25.14 -11.57
C ALA A 1 -23.40 24.72 -10.69
N GLY A 2 -23.64 23.96 -9.61
CA GLY A 2 -22.55 23.39 -8.81
C GLY A 2 -21.85 22.27 -9.58
N ALA A 3 -20.53 22.15 -9.43
CA ALA A 3 -19.82 20.99 -9.93
C ALA A 3 -20.29 19.75 -9.13
N SER A 4 -20.89 18.78 -9.81
CA SER A 4 -21.16 17.48 -9.20
C SER A 4 -19.82 16.82 -8.87
N ALA A 5 -19.60 16.51 -7.59
CA ALA A 5 -18.42 15.78 -7.16
C ALA A 5 -18.51 14.35 -7.73
N ARG A 6 -17.65 14.03 -8.71
CA ARG A 6 -17.56 12.68 -9.26
C ARG A 6 -17.24 11.68 -8.17
N ALA A 7 -17.78 10.47 -8.28
CA ALA A 7 -17.34 9.35 -7.48
C ALA A 7 -15.84 9.11 -7.70
N LEU A 8 -15.14 8.88 -6.59
CA LEU A 8 -13.91 8.09 -6.63
C LEU A 8 -14.35 6.65 -6.30
N VAL A 9 -14.42 5.81 -7.34
CA VAL A 9 -14.76 4.39 -7.17
C VAL A 9 -13.51 3.66 -6.72
N HIS A 10 -13.57 2.98 -5.58
CA HIS A 10 -12.54 2.01 -5.23
C HIS A 10 -12.88 0.68 -5.91
N ILE A 11 -11.88 0.09 -6.56
CA ILE A 11 -12.00 -1.17 -7.28
C ILE A 11 -10.81 -2.00 -6.80
N GLY A 12 -11.08 -3.16 -6.21
CA GLY A 12 -10.03 -4.02 -5.66
C GLY A 12 -9.41 -4.92 -6.71
N SER A 13 -9.71 -6.22 -6.65
CA SER A 13 -8.91 -7.25 -7.32
C SER A 13 -9.14 -7.56 -8.83
N PRO A 14 -10.01 -6.91 -9.62
CA PRO A 14 -10.06 -7.15 -11.07
C PRO A 14 -8.89 -6.50 -11.83
N ALA A 15 -8.21 -7.27 -12.67
CA ALA A 15 -7.28 -6.74 -13.68
C ALA A 15 -8.04 -6.06 -14.84
N LEU A 16 -8.41 -4.79 -14.66
CA LEU A 16 -9.23 -4.04 -15.62
C LEU A 16 -8.41 -3.46 -16.79
N SER A 17 -8.95 -3.63 -18.00
CA SER A 17 -8.48 -2.88 -19.18
C SER A 17 -8.91 -1.41 -19.13
N TRP A 18 -8.14 -0.49 -19.73
CA TRP A 18 -8.48 0.94 -19.80
C TRP A 18 -9.91 1.24 -20.31
N PRO A 19 -10.45 0.56 -21.35
CA PRO A 19 -11.86 0.66 -21.72
C PRO A 19 -12.86 0.37 -20.60
N PHE A 20 -12.55 -0.60 -19.74
CA PHE A 20 -13.41 -0.99 -18.61
C PHE A 20 -13.43 0.13 -17.57
N ILE A 21 -12.27 0.70 -17.24
CA ILE A 21 -12.14 1.84 -16.31
C ILE A 21 -12.92 3.05 -16.84
N ALA A 22 -12.81 3.35 -18.13
CA ALA A 22 -13.57 4.44 -18.76
C ALA A 22 -15.09 4.20 -18.78
N ALA A 23 -15.53 2.94 -18.93
CA ALA A 23 -16.95 2.60 -18.82
C ALA A 23 -17.46 2.73 -17.37
N LEU A 24 -16.69 2.29 -16.36
CA LEU A 24 -17.01 2.48 -14.95
C LEU A 24 -17.10 3.96 -14.56
N GLU A 25 -16.18 4.81 -15.02
CA GLU A 25 -16.27 6.26 -14.77
C GLU A 25 -17.53 6.85 -15.41
N ALA A 26 -17.87 6.45 -16.64
CA ALA A 26 -19.02 6.99 -17.36
C ALA A 26 -20.37 6.62 -16.69
N GLU A 27 -20.54 5.38 -16.23
CA GLU A 27 -21.81 4.92 -15.66
C GLU A 27 -21.90 5.14 -14.14
N LEU A 28 -20.83 4.88 -13.38
CA LEU A 28 -20.82 4.97 -11.90
C LEU A 28 -20.26 6.29 -11.36
N GLY A 29 -19.40 6.98 -12.13
CA GLY A 29 -18.73 8.22 -11.72
C GLY A 29 -19.67 9.40 -11.40
N GLY A 30 -20.96 9.31 -11.78
CA GLY A 30 -22.00 10.28 -11.44
C GLY A 30 -22.61 10.14 -10.04
N TRP A 31 -22.25 9.11 -9.26
CA TRP A 31 -22.69 8.98 -7.87
C TRP A 31 -21.80 9.80 -6.93
N GLY A 32 -22.40 10.58 -6.03
CA GLY A 32 -21.63 11.29 -5.00
C GLY A 32 -21.05 10.35 -3.95
N GLY A 33 -19.78 10.55 -3.60
CA GLY A 33 -19.08 9.85 -2.51
C GLY A 33 -17.94 8.94 -2.99
N TRP A 34 -17.51 8.05 -2.09
CA TRP A 34 -16.74 6.86 -2.47
C TRP A 34 -17.70 5.69 -2.56
N LEU A 35 -17.50 4.85 -3.56
CA LEU A 35 -18.21 3.60 -3.73
C LEU A 35 -17.18 2.48 -3.71
N ASP A 36 -17.31 1.55 -2.76
CA ASP A 36 -16.60 0.28 -2.81
C ASP A 36 -17.55 -0.75 -3.44
N VAL A 37 -17.03 -1.51 -4.40
CA VAL A 37 -17.77 -2.51 -5.18
C VAL A 37 -16.98 -3.80 -5.33
N ASP A 38 -15.89 -4.00 -4.60
CA ASP A 38 -15.15 -5.25 -4.70
C ASP A 38 -16.04 -6.43 -4.25
N GLY A 39 -15.93 -7.56 -4.95
CA GLY A 39 -16.96 -8.61 -4.92
C GLY A 39 -18.22 -8.24 -5.71
N TYR A 40 -19.03 -7.31 -5.21
CA TYR A 40 -20.38 -7.01 -5.74
C TYR A 40 -20.40 -6.57 -7.21
N LEU A 41 -19.33 -5.95 -7.72
CA LEU A 41 -19.18 -5.63 -9.14
C LEU A 41 -19.12 -6.89 -10.00
N PHE A 42 -18.37 -7.92 -9.59
CA PHE A 42 -18.31 -9.19 -10.32
C PHE A 42 -19.68 -9.87 -10.33
N GLU A 43 -20.33 -9.97 -9.17
CA GLU A 43 -21.67 -10.53 -9.04
C GLU A 43 -22.67 -9.81 -9.95
N ALA A 44 -22.69 -8.47 -9.94
CA ALA A 44 -23.56 -7.66 -10.79
C ALA A 44 -23.24 -7.78 -12.30
N LEU A 45 -22.02 -8.18 -12.67
CA LEU A 45 -21.61 -8.47 -14.05
C LEU A 45 -21.93 -9.90 -14.49
N THR A 46 -21.96 -10.88 -13.58
CA THR A 46 -22.03 -12.32 -13.90
C THR A 46 -23.35 -12.99 -13.53
N HIS A 47 -24.10 -12.48 -12.55
CA HIS A 47 -25.34 -13.10 -12.08
C HIS A 47 -26.54 -12.76 -12.97
N ASP A 48 -27.27 -13.79 -13.39
CA ASP A 48 -28.65 -13.66 -13.85
C ASP A 48 -29.58 -13.22 -12.71
N ASP A 49 -30.86 -13.01 -13.01
CA ASP A 49 -31.83 -12.49 -12.05
C ASP A 49 -32.04 -13.44 -10.84
N ALA A 50 -31.95 -14.76 -11.04
CA ALA A 50 -32.13 -15.72 -9.97
C ALA A 50 -30.91 -15.80 -9.05
N ALA A 51 -29.70 -15.79 -9.63
CA ALA A 51 -28.46 -15.72 -8.88
C ALA A 51 -28.30 -14.39 -8.12
N TRP A 52 -28.77 -13.28 -8.71
CA TRP A 52 -28.74 -11.97 -8.07
C TRP A 52 -29.67 -11.87 -6.85
N GLU A 53 -30.92 -12.31 -6.98
CA GLU A 53 -31.86 -12.30 -5.85
C GLU A 53 -31.46 -13.29 -4.73
N LEU A 54 -30.82 -14.42 -5.09
CA LEU A 54 -30.24 -15.34 -4.12
C LEU A 54 -29.10 -14.70 -3.33
N GLU A 55 -28.22 -13.95 -4.00
CA GLU A 55 -27.09 -13.27 -3.35
C GLU A 55 -27.57 -12.10 -2.49
N LEU A 56 -28.56 -11.33 -2.97
CA LEU A 56 -29.26 -10.33 -2.14
C LEU A 56 -29.93 -10.94 -0.91
N ALA A 57 -30.47 -12.15 -0.99
CA ALA A 57 -31.03 -12.83 0.18
C ALA A 57 -29.95 -13.26 1.19
N ARG A 58 -28.72 -13.55 0.73
CA ARG A 58 -27.59 -14.00 1.54
C ARG A 58 -26.85 -12.86 2.21
N ASP A 59 -26.41 -11.86 1.44
CA ASP A 59 -25.46 -10.85 1.89
C ASP A 59 -26.15 -9.59 2.45
N GLU A 60 -25.68 -9.04 3.58
CA GLU A 60 -26.23 -7.82 4.17
C GLU A 60 -25.62 -6.52 3.60
N GLY A 61 -24.34 -6.56 3.22
CA GLY A 61 -23.63 -5.47 2.57
C GLY A 61 -24.15 -5.21 1.15
N LEU A 62 -24.40 -6.25 0.36
CA LEU A 62 -25.05 -6.13 -0.95
C LEU A 62 -26.45 -5.52 -0.81
N ARG A 63 -27.24 -5.96 0.18
CA ARG A 63 -28.53 -5.33 0.51
C ARG A 63 -28.37 -3.89 0.96
N ALA A 64 -27.31 -3.52 1.68
CA ALA A 64 -27.05 -2.14 2.07
C ALA A 64 -26.72 -1.27 0.85
N LEU A 65 -25.81 -1.75 -0.01
CA LEU A 65 -25.48 -1.14 -1.29
C LEU A 65 -26.72 -0.91 -2.15
N VAL A 66 -27.57 -1.91 -2.37
CA VAL A 66 -28.80 -1.76 -3.19
C VAL A 66 -29.84 -0.87 -2.51
N ARG A 67 -29.91 -0.80 -1.17
CA ARG A 67 -30.76 0.19 -0.46
C ARG A 67 -30.27 1.62 -0.66
N GLU A 68 -28.96 1.85 -0.66
CA GLU A 68 -28.36 3.17 -0.88
C GLU A 68 -28.26 3.56 -2.37
N ARG A 69 -28.23 2.56 -3.26
CA ARG A 69 -28.02 2.68 -4.71
C ARG A 69 -28.91 1.68 -5.49
N PRO A 70 -30.23 1.91 -5.59
CA PRO A 70 -31.16 0.98 -6.23
C PRO A 70 -30.87 0.71 -7.71
N ASP A 71 -30.15 1.62 -8.39
CA ASP A 71 -29.76 1.52 -9.79
C ASP A 71 -28.40 0.84 -10.02
N PHE A 72 -27.77 0.26 -8.99
CA PHE A 72 -26.44 -0.38 -9.09
C PHE A 72 -26.33 -1.41 -10.20
N ARG A 73 -27.13 -2.49 -10.14
CA ARG A 73 -27.06 -3.58 -11.12
C ARG A 73 -27.39 -3.10 -12.55
N ALA A 74 -28.31 -2.14 -12.68
CA ALA A 74 -28.65 -1.55 -13.97
C ALA A 74 -27.49 -0.74 -14.58
N ARG A 75 -26.72 -0.01 -13.76
CA ARG A 75 -25.50 0.68 -14.22
C ARG A 75 -24.38 -0.30 -14.54
N VAL A 76 -24.20 -1.36 -13.74
CA VAL A 76 -23.20 -2.40 -14.04
C VAL A 76 -23.54 -3.14 -15.35
N ALA A 77 -24.82 -3.37 -15.64
CA ALA A 77 -25.25 -3.86 -16.94
C ALA A 77 -24.92 -2.85 -18.08
N ALA A 78 -25.10 -1.54 -17.86
CA ALA A 78 -24.69 -0.52 -18.83
C ALA A 78 -23.16 -0.50 -19.05
N VAL A 79 -22.35 -0.72 -18.00
CA VAL A 79 -20.89 -0.89 -18.10
C VAL A 79 -20.55 -2.08 -18.99
N ARG A 80 -21.20 -3.25 -18.78
CA ARG A 80 -21.06 -4.41 -19.66
C ARG A 80 -21.36 -4.04 -21.12
N SER A 81 -22.57 -3.53 -21.42
CA SER A 81 -22.97 -3.21 -22.79
C SER A 81 -21.99 -2.25 -23.47
N ARG A 82 -21.56 -1.21 -22.76
CA ARG A 82 -20.61 -0.20 -23.27
C ARG A 82 -19.23 -0.76 -23.61
N ILE A 83 -18.79 -1.81 -22.90
CA ILE A 83 -17.54 -2.53 -23.20
C ILE A 83 -17.75 -3.48 -24.39
N GLU A 84 -18.91 -4.14 -24.47
CA GLU A 84 -19.25 -5.06 -25.56
C GLU A 84 -19.39 -4.33 -26.90
N ASP A 85 -20.08 -3.18 -26.92
CA ASP A 85 -20.21 -2.27 -28.06
C ASP A 85 -18.84 -1.79 -28.56
N LEU A 86 -17.97 -1.34 -27.65
CA LEU A 86 -16.64 -0.83 -28.00
C LEU A 86 -15.71 -1.93 -28.55
N ARG A 87 -15.84 -3.16 -28.06
CA ARG A 87 -15.01 -4.31 -28.47
C ARG A 87 -15.58 -5.09 -29.65
N GLY A 88 -16.84 -4.88 -30.01
CA GLY A 88 -17.56 -5.68 -31.00
C GLY A 88 -17.72 -7.16 -30.61
N ALA A 89 -17.67 -7.47 -29.30
CA ALA A 89 -17.64 -8.83 -28.78
C ALA A 89 -18.15 -8.90 -27.32
N PRO A 90 -18.85 -9.97 -26.92
CA PRO A 90 -19.32 -10.15 -25.53
C PRO A 90 -18.22 -10.08 -24.48
N LEU A 91 -18.54 -9.57 -23.30
CA LEU A 91 -17.64 -9.47 -22.17
C LEU A 91 -17.51 -10.85 -21.51
N ALA A 92 -16.47 -11.56 -21.93
CA ALA A 92 -15.98 -12.73 -21.23
C ALA A 92 -15.33 -12.32 -19.90
N ILE A 93 -15.86 -12.86 -18.81
CA ILE A 93 -15.25 -12.84 -17.48
C ILE A 93 -14.76 -14.27 -17.22
N ALA A 94 -13.50 -14.42 -16.87
CA ALA A 94 -12.87 -15.71 -16.64
C ALA A 94 -12.05 -15.67 -15.35
N VAL A 95 -12.24 -16.69 -14.50
CA VAL A 95 -11.34 -16.94 -13.37
C VAL A 95 -10.11 -17.63 -13.93
N VAL A 96 -8.95 -16.98 -13.82
CA VAL A 96 -7.67 -17.56 -14.21
C VAL A 96 -7.03 -18.19 -12.98
N ASP A 97 -7.09 -19.52 -12.89
CA ASP A 97 -6.25 -20.26 -11.95
C ASP A 97 -4.81 -20.29 -12.49
N PHE A 98 -3.91 -19.59 -11.81
CA PHE A 98 -2.48 -19.62 -12.10
C PHE A 98 -1.77 -20.83 -11.47
N GLY A 99 -2.50 -21.65 -10.69
CA GLY A 99 -2.02 -22.83 -9.98
C GLY A 99 -1.30 -22.51 -8.67
N ALA A 100 -1.14 -23.52 -7.81
CA ALA A 100 -0.47 -23.37 -6.51
C ALA A 100 1.03 -22.99 -6.59
N GLY A 101 1.64 -22.99 -7.78
CA GLY A 101 2.99 -22.48 -8.04
C GLY A 101 3.04 -21.00 -8.39
N ALA A 102 1.89 -20.31 -8.48
CA ALA A 102 1.84 -18.88 -8.74
C ALA A 102 2.27 -18.08 -7.52
N TRP A 103 3.28 -17.23 -7.69
CA TRP A 103 3.64 -16.26 -6.66
C TRP A 103 2.76 -15.02 -6.79
N TRP A 104 1.86 -14.85 -5.82
CA TRP A 104 1.04 -13.66 -5.66
C TRP A 104 1.25 -13.11 -4.25
N GLY A 105 1.62 -11.84 -4.17
CA GLY A 105 1.77 -11.11 -2.91
C GLY A 105 0.72 -10.00 -2.84
N ASP A 106 -0.17 -10.09 -1.85
CA ASP A 106 -1.04 -8.96 -1.52
C ASP A 106 -0.18 -7.83 -0.93
N MET A 107 -0.18 -6.67 -1.57
CA MET A 107 0.55 -5.48 -1.11
C MET A 107 -0.34 -4.47 -0.39
N GLY A 108 -1.66 -4.71 -0.33
CA GLY A 108 -2.63 -3.95 0.47
C GLY A 108 -2.76 -4.51 1.88
N GLN A 109 -2.73 -5.84 2.05
CA GLN A 109 -2.64 -6.48 3.37
C GLN A 109 -1.23 -6.30 3.96
N LEU A 110 -1.16 -5.60 5.10
CA LEU A 110 0.10 -5.17 5.72
C LEU A 110 1.00 -6.35 6.14
N SER A 111 0.40 -7.47 6.55
CA SER A 111 1.10 -8.73 6.86
C SER A 111 1.71 -9.39 5.62
N ARG A 112 0.98 -9.39 4.51
CA ARG A 112 1.40 -9.96 3.21
C ARG A 112 2.44 -9.09 2.51
N ALA A 113 2.30 -7.77 2.58
CA ALA A 113 3.30 -6.83 2.10
C ALA A 113 4.65 -7.05 2.82
N ARG A 114 4.63 -7.26 4.15
CA ARG A 114 5.83 -7.62 4.93
C ARG A 114 6.43 -8.94 4.45
N GLU A 115 5.62 -9.98 4.25
CA GLU A 115 6.09 -11.29 3.75
C GLU A 115 6.73 -11.20 2.36
N ALA A 116 6.09 -10.48 1.44
CA ALA A 116 6.56 -10.25 0.08
C ALA A 116 7.92 -9.53 0.05
N TYR A 117 8.10 -8.47 0.83
CA TYR A 117 9.40 -7.79 0.95
C TYR A 117 10.44 -8.65 1.68
N ALA A 118 10.10 -9.26 2.82
CA ALA A 118 11.03 -10.06 3.61
C ALA A 118 11.57 -11.30 2.87
N ALA A 119 10.85 -11.79 1.85
CA ALA A 119 11.35 -12.83 0.96
C ALA A 119 12.64 -12.43 0.21
N LEU A 120 12.92 -11.13 0.00
CA LEU A 120 14.11 -10.66 -0.75
C LEU A 120 15.45 -11.03 -0.08
N VAL A 121 15.51 -11.09 1.25
CA VAL A 121 16.67 -11.61 2.01
C VAL A 121 16.65 -13.14 2.18
N GLY A 122 15.54 -13.79 1.83
CA GLY A 122 15.35 -15.23 1.96
C GLY A 122 16.36 -16.07 1.17
N ARG A 123 16.80 -17.18 1.77
CA ARG A 123 17.65 -18.19 1.11
C ARG A 123 16.74 -19.28 0.49
N GLY A 124 17.18 -19.87 -0.63
CA GLY A 124 16.39 -20.84 -1.38
C GLY A 124 15.35 -20.22 -2.33
N GLU A 125 14.53 -21.09 -2.93
CA GLU A 125 13.67 -20.82 -4.10
C GLU A 125 12.77 -19.60 -3.95
N THR A 126 12.05 -19.46 -2.84
CA THR A 126 11.15 -18.32 -2.58
C THR A 126 11.89 -16.99 -2.64
N GLY A 127 13.11 -16.92 -2.11
CA GLY A 127 13.92 -15.70 -2.14
C GLY A 127 14.57 -15.45 -3.49
N GLU A 128 14.93 -16.51 -4.24
CA GLU A 128 15.38 -16.36 -5.62
C GLU A 128 14.26 -15.82 -6.52
N LEU A 129 13.02 -16.32 -6.35
CA LEU A 129 11.86 -15.84 -7.07
C LEU A 129 11.52 -14.40 -6.70
N ALA A 130 11.51 -14.04 -5.41
CA ALA A 130 11.31 -12.66 -4.97
C ALA A 130 12.38 -11.71 -5.58
N ARG A 131 13.65 -12.12 -5.60
CA ARG A 131 14.72 -11.34 -6.24
C ARG A 131 14.59 -11.24 -7.76
N ARG A 132 14.08 -12.26 -8.45
CA ARG A 132 13.76 -12.21 -9.90
C ARG A 132 12.62 -11.22 -10.17
N LEU A 133 11.54 -11.29 -9.39
CA LEU A 133 10.38 -10.39 -9.52
C LEU A 133 10.73 -8.93 -9.23
N ALA A 134 11.61 -8.68 -8.25
CA ALA A 134 12.15 -7.35 -7.95
C ALA A 134 13.26 -6.88 -8.92
N GLY A 135 13.64 -7.68 -9.92
CA GLY A 135 14.67 -7.32 -10.90
C GLY A 135 16.12 -7.32 -10.37
N ILE A 136 16.38 -7.94 -9.22
CA ILE A 136 17.68 -7.94 -8.52
C ILE A 136 18.33 -9.33 -8.40
N ALA A 137 17.90 -10.30 -9.22
CA ALA A 137 18.43 -11.67 -9.20
C ALA A 137 19.95 -11.72 -9.47
N GLU A 138 20.42 -10.96 -10.45
CA GLU A 138 21.83 -10.90 -10.86
C GLU A 138 22.70 -10.02 -9.93
N VAL A 139 22.12 -9.45 -8.86
CA VAL A 139 22.87 -8.65 -7.89
C VAL A 139 23.67 -9.59 -6.98
N VAL A 140 24.95 -9.71 -7.31
CA VAL A 140 25.95 -10.44 -6.51
C VAL A 140 26.07 -9.78 -5.13
N PRO A 141 26.01 -10.55 -4.03
CA PRO A 141 26.24 -10.02 -2.69
C PRO A 141 27.64 -9.43 -2.49
N ASP A 142 27.75 -8.42 -1.62
CA ASP A 142 29.03 -7.92 -1.12
C ASP A 142 29.69 -8.92 -0.14
N ARG A 143 30.87 -8.54 0.39
CA ARG A 143 31.63 -9.35 1.37
C ARG A 143 30.91 -9.62 2.69
N CYS A 144 29.82 -8.90 2.98
CA CYS A 144 28.98 -9.00 4.17
C CYS A 144 27.62 -9.66 3.86
N GLY A 145 27.42 -10.16 2.64
CA GLY A 145 26.19 -10.81 2.19
C GLY A 145 25.10 -9.85 1.67
N ASN A 146 25.36 -8.54 1.60
CA ASN A 146 24.36 -7.55 1.21
C ASN A 146 24.19 -7.47 -0.31
N ARG A 147 22.95 -7.38 -0.79
CA ARG A 147 22.65 -7.01 -2.18
C ARG A 147 22.38 -5.51 -2.24
N VAL A 148 23.32 -4.79 -2.86
CA VAL A 148 23.37 -3.33 -2.88
C VAL A 148 23.01 -2.84 -4.28
N VAL A 149 21.98 -2.00 -4.39
CA VAL A 149 21.34 -1.61 -5.66
C VAL A 149 21.13 -0.10 -5.70
N GLY A 150 21.19 0.49 -6.90
CA GLY A 150 20.99 1.93 -7.09
C GLY A 150 22.10 2.77 -6.49
N ARG A 151 21.79 3.98 -6.02
CA ARG A 151 22.72 4.96 -5.43
C ARG A 151 23.01 4.69 -3.94
N SER A 152 23.19 3.43 -3.57
CA SER A 152 23.38 3.03 -2.18
C SER A 152 24.82 3.26 -1.68
N LYS A 153 24.97 3.60 -0.39
CA LYS A 153 26.24 3.63 0.35
C LYS A 153 26.05 2.84 1.66
N VAL A 154 26.98 1.93 1.97
CA VAL A 154 26.99 1.16 3.23
C VAL A 154 28.32 1.33 3.97
N PRO A 155 28.32 1.26 5.32
CA PRO A 155 29.54 1.21 6.11
C PRO A 155 30.41 0.00 5.73
N VAL A 156 31.73 0.20 5.74
CA VAL A 156 32.73 -0.82 5.37
C VAL A 156 33.20 -1.67 6.56
N ASP A 157 32.75 -1.36 7.77
CA ASP A 157 33.12 -2.00 9.04
C ASP A 157 32.49 -3.39 9.26
N GLY A 158 31.43 -3.72 8.50
CA GLY A 158 30.65 -4.96 8.67
C GLY A 158 29.43 -4.83 9.58
N SER A 159 29.03 -3.61 9.95
CA SER A 159 27.80 -3.32 10.69
C SER A 159 26.50 -3.65 9.93
N VAL A 160 26.56 -3.77 8.60
CA VAL A 160 25.44 -4.11 7.71
C VAL A 160 25.69 -5.48 7.06
N THR A 161 24.81 -6.45 7.27
CA THR A 161 25.00 -7.86 6.86
C THR A 161 23.74 -8.54 6.31
N ASP A 162 23.91 -9.52 5.40
CA ASP A 162 22.86 -10.39 4.83
C ASP A 162 21.61 -9.65 4.26
N SER A 163 21.71 -8.34 3.96
CA SER A 163 20.56 -7.45 3.71
C SER A 163 20.31 -7.11 2.24
N VAL A 164 19.14 -6.54 1.92
CA VAL A 164 18.80 -6.03 0.56
C VAL A 164 18.54 -4.54 0.62
N LEU A 165 19.31 -3.77 -0.13
CA LEU A 165 19.42 -2.31 -0.01
C LEU A 165 19.30 -1.66 -1.39
N VAL A 166 18.31 -0.79 -1.58
CA VAL A 166 18.02 -0.15 -2.86
C VAL A 166 17.93 1.37 -2.66
N ASP A 167 18.79 2.13 -3.37
CA ASP A 167 18.95 3.58 -3.20
C ASP A 167 19.02 4.00 -1.72
N ALA A 168 19.83 3.30 -0.92
CA ALA A 168 19.93 3.44 0.53
C ALA A 168 21.33 3.93 0.96
N MET A 169 21.41 5.10 1.60
CA MET A 169 22.61 5.51 2.35
C MET A 169 22.45 5.17 3.83
N ILE A 170 23.47 4.55 4.43
CA ILE A 170 23.56 4.25 5.87
C ILE A 170 24.89 4.82 6.36
N SER A 171 24.88 5.70 7.37
CA SER A 171 26.11 6.26 7.96
C SER A 171 26.62 5.49 9.17
N GLY A 172 25.74 4.84 9.93
CA GLY A 172 26.09 4.07 11.13
C GLY A 172 24.92 3.26 11.69
N GLY A 173 25.22 2.43 12.69
CA GLY A 173 24.26 1.51 13.29
C GLY A 173 24.27 0.10 12.68
N SER A 174 23.54 -0.84 13.28
CA SER A 174 23.66 -2.30 13.00
C SER A 174 22.44 -2.87 12.28
N VAL A 175 22.63 -3.43 11.10
CA VAL A 175 21.55 -3.97 10.24
C VAL A 175 21.87 -5.42 9.84
N ALA A 176 20.99 -6.36 10.16
CA ALA A 176 21.18 -7.77 9.84
C ALA A 176 19.93 -8.40 9.21
N GLY A 177 20.06 -8.92 7.99
CA GLY A 177 18.98 -9.63 7.29
C GLY A 177 17.71 -8.80 7.05
N ALA A 178 17.86 -7.52 6.68
CA ALA A 178 16.78 -6.56 6.51
C ALA A 178 16.61 -6.06 5.06
N VAL A 179 15.50 -5.37 4.78
CA VAL A 179 15.14 -4.83 3.46
C VAL A 179 14.89 -3.32 3.55
N VAL A 180 15.58 -2.51 2.75
CA VAL A 180 15.51 -1.03 2.80
C VAL A 180 15.44 -0.43 1.40
N ILE A 181 14.32 0.23 1.04
CA ILE A 181 14.00 0.68 -0.33
C ILE A 181 13.08 1.92 -0.30
N ARG A 182 13.46 3.20 -0.47
CA ARG A 182 14.74 3.85 -0.79
C ARG A 182 14.99 4.97 0.22
N SER A 183 16.23 5.13 0.68
CA SER A 183 16.46 5.67 2.02
C SER A 183 17.75 6.48 2.19
N GLN A 184 17.79 7.30 3.23
CA GLN A 184 19.03 7.77 3.85
C GLN A 184 18.81 7.67 5.37
N LEU A 185 19.68 6.96 6.09
CA LEU A 185 19.52 6.60 7.50
C LEU A 185 20.81 6.90 8.28
N GLY A 186 20.70 7.31 9.55
CA GLY A 186 21.86 7.39 10.44
C GLY A 186 21.58 8.06 11.78
N GLU A 187 21.34 7.36 12.89
CA GLU A 187 21.63 5.93 13.13
C GLU A 187 20.43 5.00 12.83
N ALA A 188 20.65 3.69 12.94
CA ALA A 188 19.63 2.65 12.85
C ALA A 188 20.04 1.34 13.53
N LYS A 189 19.09 0.55 14.02
CA LYS A 189 19.30 -0.85 14.39
C LYS A 189 18.14 -1.75 13.97
N LEU A 190 18.41 -2.67 13.04
CA LEU A 190 17.38 -3.49 12.38
C LEU A 190 17.73 -4.97 12.44
N ALA A 191 16.79 -5.79 12.94
CA ALA A 191 16.94 -7.24 13.04
C ALA A 191 16.40 -8.01 11.82
N SER A 192 16.67 -9.32 11.78
CA SER A 192 16.31 -10.20 10.66
C SER A 192 14.82 -10.18 10.36
N GLY A 193 14.48 -9.97 9.08
CA GLY A 193 13.11 -9.88 8.58
C GLY A 193 12.45 -8.51 8.74
N ALA A 194 13.19 -7.46 9.12
CA ALA A 194 12.72 -6.07 9.09
C ALA A 194 12.68 -5.50 7.66
N VAL A 195 11.68 -4.64 7.41
CA VAL A 195 11.41 -4.01 6.11
C VAL A 195 11.10 -2.52 6.29
N VAL A 196 11.72 -1.63 5.51
CA VAL A 196 11.51 -0.16 5.58
C VAL A 196 11.44 0.46 4.18
N VAL A 197 10.29 1.03 3.79
CA VAL A 197 9.99 1.38 2.38
C VAL A 197 9.06 2.59 2.22
N GLU A 198 9.39 3.73 1.61
CA GLU A 198 10.70 4.40 1.48
C GLU A 198 11.10 5.05 2.81
N SER A 199 12.22 5.80 2.88
CA SER A 199 12.63 6.44 4.14
C SER A 199 13.49 7.71 4.00
N THR A 200 13.63 8.43 5.11
CA THR A 200 14.73 9.36 5.44
C THR A 200 14.75 9.49 6.97
N VAL A 201 15.87 9.19 7.66
CA VAL A 201 15.85 8.87 9.10
C VAL A 201 17.13 9.32 9.81
N VAL A 202 16.98 9.87 11.02
CA VAL A 202 17.93 9.72 12.12
C VAL A 202 17.21 9.02 13.28
N ASP A 203 17.97 8.25 14.04
CA ASP A 203 17.65 7.04 14.82
C ASP A 203 16.31 6.27 14.61
N LEU A 204 16.45 4.97 14.31
CA LEU A 204 15.38 4.00 14.11
C LEU A 204 15.82 2.64 14.66
N VAL A 205 15.09 2.10 15.64
CA VAL A 205 15.26 0.71 16.08
C VAL A 205 14.00 -0.10 15.79
N ALA A 206 14.16 -1.23 15.08
CA ALA A 206 13.06 -2.14 14.78
C ALA A 206 13.50 -3.61 14.81
N GLU A 207 12.92 -4.36 15.74
CA GLU A 207 13.17 -5.79 15.94
C GLU A 207 11.84 -6.56 15.99
N ALA A 208 11.86 -7.86 15.63
CA ALA A 208 10.69 -8.75 15.53
C ALA A 208 9.57 -8.30 14.56
N HIS A 209 9.75 -8.64 13.27
CA HIS A 209 8.75 -8.57 12.18
C HIS A 209 8.33 -7.18 11.70
N ALA A 210 9.22 -6.19 11.71
CA ALA A 210 8.90 -4.84 11.27
C ALA A 210 8.59 -4.71 9.76
N LEU A 211 7.53 -3.95 9.44
CA LEU A 211 7.29 -3.26 8.16
C LEU A 211 7.02 -1.79 8.49
N VAL A 212 7.70 -0.85 7.82
CA VAL A 212 7.49 0.60 8.05
C VAL A 212 7.39 1.32 6.72
N MET A 213 6.23 1.93 6.44
CA MET A 213 5.82 2.29 5.08
C MET A 213 4.92 3.55 5.07
N MET A 214 5.31 4.75 4.62
CA MET A 214 6.53 5.18 3.90
C MET A 214 7.23 6.34 4.64
N ALA A 215 8.31 6.05 5.35
CA ALA A 215 8.80 6.85 6.47
C ALA A 215 9.48 8.19 6.15
N ILE A 216 9.49 9.05 7.17
CA ILE A 216 10.47 10.10 7.48
C ILE A 216 10.56 10.14 9.02
N ALA A 217 11.74 10.17 9.65
CA ALA A 217 11.82 10.06 11.13
C ALA A 217 13.02 10.74 11.82
N GLU A 218 12.74 11.30 13.00
CA GLU A 218 13.58 11.42 14.21
C GLU A 218 12.62 11.34 15.41
N HIS A 219 12.62 10.33 16.28
CA HIS A 219 13.30 9.03 16.23
C HIS A 219 12.24 7.93 16.44
N LEU A 220 12.41 6.76 15.83
CA LEU A 220 11.35 5.73 15.80
C LEU A 220 11.77 4.41 16.44
N HIS A 221 11.04 3.99 17.48
CA HIS A 221 11.10 2.63 18.00
C HIS A 221 9.85 1.86 17.56
N ALA A 222 10.01 0.92 16.62
CA ALA A 222 8.91 0.06 16.22
C ALA A 222 8.59 -0.95 17.33
N ARG A 223 7.30 -1.18 17.59
CA ARG A 223 6.87 -2.25 18.51
C ARG A 223 6.93 -3.59 17.79
N THR A 224 7.24 -4.65 18.53
CA THR A 224 7.13 -6.04 18.04
C THR A 224 5.76 -6.28 17.42
N GLU A 225 5.74 -6.94 16.27
CA GLU A 225 4.52 -7.29 15.53
C GLU A 225 3.65 -6.10 15.07
N THR A 226 4.12 -4.84 15.12
CA THR A 226 3.40 -3.69 14.52
C THR A 226 3.96 -3.21 13.20
N VAL A 227 3.08 -2.56 12.43
CA VAL A 227 3.40 -1.78 11.22
C VAL A 227 3.18 -0.29 11.52
N HIS A 228 4.01 0.56 10.92
CA HIS A 228 3.97 2.01 11.12
C HIS A 228 3.90 2.79 9.79
N THR A 229 3.10 3.86 9.79
CA THR A 229 3.03 4.86 8.73
C THR A 229 2.91 6.28 9.30
N THR A 230 3.12 7.31 8.47
CA THR A 230 3.01 8.72 8.87
C THR A 230 1.99 9.45 7.99
N ILE A 231 1.04 10.14 8.58
CA ILE A 231 -0.05 10.85 7.87
C ILE A 231 -0.03 12.34 8.27
N LEU A 232 -0.38 13.26 7.37
CA LEU A 232 -0.59 14.67 7.74
C LEU A 232 -1.66 14.79 8.84
N ALA A 233 -1.39 15.57 9.88
CA ALA A 233 -2.35 15.83 10.95
C ALA A 233 -3.62 16.50 10.42
N ASP A 234 -3.46 17.51 9.57
CA ASP A 234 -4.53 18.14 8.78
C ASP A 234 -4.22 18.01 7.28
N PRO A 235 -5.07 17.38 6.45
CA PRO A 235 -4.88 17.31 5.01
C PRO A 235 -5.06 18.63 4.25
N GLN A 236 -5.48 19.72 4.90
CA GLN A 236 -5.43 21.07 4.32
C GLN A 236 -4.06 21.75 4.56
N ASP A 237 -3.31 21.36 5.60
CA ASP A 237 -2.01 21.96 5.96
C ASP A 237 -0.83 21.08 5.54
N LEU A 238 -0.30 21.36 4.35
CA LEU A 238 0.89 20.70 3.81
C LEU A 238 2.19 20.96 4.62
N HIS A 239 2.17 21.87 5.59
CA HIS A 239 3.31 22.27 6.43
C HIS A 239 3.17 21.85 7.90
N GLY A 240 1.98 21.42 8.34
CA GLY A 240 1.65 20.98 9.70
C GLY A 240 2.32 19.67 10.13
N PRO A 241 2.07 19.20 11.37
CA PRO A 241 2.70 17.99 11.89
C PRO A 241 2.33 16.71 11.11
N LEU A 242 3.17 15.68 11.26
CA LEU A 242 2.85 14.31 10.84
C LEU A 242 2.47 13.51 12.07
N ASP A 243 1.30 12.88 12.02
CA ASP A 243 0.87 11.91 13.02
C ASP A 243 1.60 10.57 12.78
N PRO A 244 2.13 9.90 13.82
CA PRO A 244 2.49 8.49 13.74
C PRO A 244 1.21 7.63 13.77
N TRP A 245 1.12 6.63 12.90
CA TRP A 245 -0.01 5.72 12.80
C TRP A 245 0.46 4.26 12.84
N TRP A 246 -0.20 3.47 13.69
CA TRP A 246 0.19 2.11 14.06
C TRP A 246 -0.93 1.11 13.77
N PHE A 247 -0.55 -0.14 13.50
CA PHE A 247 -1.47 -1.29 13.54
C PHE A 247 -0.76 -2.60 13.92
N ASP A 248 -1.49 -3.58 14.43
CA ASP A 248 -0.98 -4.93 14.73
C ASP A 248 -0.99 -5.79 13.46
N THR A 249 0.17 -6.32 13.06
CA THR A 249 0.32 -7.12 11.83
C THR A 249 -0.32 -8.50 11.88
N ARG A 250 -0.81 -8.94 13.05
CA ARG A 250 -1.54 -10.21 13.23
C ARG A 250 -3.05 -10.05 13.08
N LEU A 251 -3.54 -8.81 13.14
CA LEU A 251 -4.94 -8.48 12.98
C LEU A 251 -5.24 -8.12 11.53
N ASP A 252 -6.48 -8.33 11.11
CA ASP A 252 -6.97 -7.81 9.83
C ASP A 252 -7.45 -6.36 10.02
N PRO A 253 -6.82 -5.35 9.36
CA PRO A 253 -7.27 -3.95 9.43
C PRO A 253 -8.58 -3.69 8.67
N GLY A 254 -9.01 -4.62 7.80
CA GLY A 254 -10.25 -4.53 7.04
C GLY A 254 -11.51 -4.82 7.86
N THR A 255 -11.39 -5.39 9.06
CA THR A 255 -12.58 -5.65 9.89
C THR A 255 -13.22 -4.34 10.33
N ALA A 256 -14.56 -4.30 10.29
CA ALA A 256 -15.33 -3.12 10.65
C ALA A 256 -15.16 -2.71 12.13
N GLU A 257 -14.62 -3.58 12.98
CA GLU A 257 -14.26 -3.25 14.36
C GLU A 257 -12.93 -2.48 14.41
N HIS A 258 -11.83 -3.07 13.92
CA HIS A 258 -10.51 -2.45 13.94
C HIS A 258 -10.43 -1.15 13.13
N TYR A 259 -11.24 -1.02 12.08
CA TYR A 259 -11.31 0.18 11.27
C TYR A 259 -12.04 1.35 11.95
N ARG A 260 -13.00 1.06 12.86
CA ARG A 260 -13.86 2.07 13.51
C ARG A 260 -13.46 2.43 14.94
N GLN A 261 -12.58 1.67 15.57
CA GLN A 261 -12.01 1.99 16.88
C GLN A 261 -10.62 2.63 16.71
N PRO A 262 -10.21 3.60 17.55
CA PRO A 262 -8.81 4.03 17.64
C PRO A 262 -7.91 2.88 18.10
N PHE A 263 -6.74 2.72 17.47
CA PHE A 263 -5.77 1.70 17.83
C PHE A 263 -4.56 2.31 18.55
N ALA A 264 -4.23 1.79 19.75
CA ALA A 264 -3.11 2.23 20.57
C ALA A 264 -3.01 3.76 20.71
N ASP A 265 -1.95 4.37 20.18
CA ASP A 265 -1.65 5.81 20.29
C ASP A 265 -2.09 6.62 19.04
N ASN A 266 -2.88 6.01 18.14
CA ASN A 266 -3.40 6.70 16.95
C ASN A 266 -4.38 7.82 17.36
N PRO A 267 -4.30 9.04 16.79
CA PRO A 267 -5.14 10.18 17.20
C PRO A 267 -6.66 9.97 17.09
N CYS A 268 -7.10 9.05 16.23
CA CYS A 268 -8.50 8.66 16.04
C CYS A 268 -8.58 7.27 15.37
N SER A 269 -9.78 6.80 15.01
CA SER A 269 -9.94 5.59 14.19
C SER A 269 -9.53 5.81 12.73
N PHE A 270 -9.25 4.72 12.01
CA PHE A 270 -8.99 4.78 10.57
C PHE A 270 -10.20 5.30 9.79
N ALA A 271 -11.43 4.99 10.23
CA ALA A 271 -12.66 5.53 9.65
C ALA A 271 -12.76 7.06 9.76
N GLU A 272 -12.41 7.62 10.92
CA GLU A 272 -12.38 9.07 11.14
C GLU A 272 -11.26 9.73 10.33
N LYS A 273 -10.04 9.17 10.35
CA LYS A 273 -8.92 9.71 9.57
C LYS A 273 -9.18 9.64 8.07
N ALA A 274 -9.74 8.55 7.56
CA ALA A 274 -10.17 8.45 6.16
C ALA A 274 -11.25 9.50 5.82
N THR A 275 -12.16 9.79 6.74
CA THR A 275 -13.17 10.85 6.57
C THR A 275 -12.53 12.25 6.53
N GLN A 276 -11.55 12.53 7.40
CA GLN A 276 -10.76 13.76 7.34
C GLN A 276 -10.01 13.87 6.00
N MET A 277 -9.27 12.83 5.59
CA MET A 277 -8.52 12.78 4.33
C MET A 277 -9.42 12.90 3.08
N ARG A 278 -10.72 12.55 3.18
CA ARG A 278 -11.73 12.76 2.12
C ARG A 278 -12.25 14.19 2.03
N GLN A 279 -12.10 15.01 3.09
CA GLN A 279 -12.50 16.42 3.12
C GLN A 279 -11.43 17.37 2.57
N ARG A 280 -10.26 16.85 2.16
CA ARG A 280 -9.18 17.64 1.54
C ARG A 280 -9.68 18.47 0.36
N THR A 281 -9.25 19.72 0.27
CA THR A 281 -9.43 20.56 -0.93
C THR A 281 -8.30 20.39 -1.94
N LEU A 282 -7.18 19.82 -1.50
CA LEU A 282 -5.95 19.63 -2.25
C LEU A 282 -5.95 18.32 -3.06
N ALA A 283 -5.28 18.32 -4.21
CA ALA A 283 -5.06 17.12 -5.00
C ALA A 283 -4.05 16.16 -4.30
N PRO A 284 -4.17 14.83 -4.47
CA PRO A 284 -3.21 13.87 -3.91
C PRO A 284 -1.75 14.18 -4.26
N THR A 285 -1.52 14.60 -5.50
CA THR A 285 -0.19 14.97 -6.03
C THR A 285 0.43 16.17 -5.30
N GLU A 286 -0.36 17.08 -4.73
CA GLU A 286 0.15 18.21 -3.94
C GLU A 286 0.64 17.74 -2.55
N ILE A 287 -0.11 16.83 -1.93
CA ILE A 287 0.25 16.16 -0.67
C ILE A 287 1.54 15.34 -0.87
N GLU A 288 1.60 14.52 -1.92
CA GLU A 288 2.79 13.75 -2.30
C GLU A 288 4.00 14.66 -2.54
N THR A 289 3.83 15.79 -3.24
CA THR A 289 4.88 16.79 -3.50
C THR A 289 5.33 17.51 -2.22
N ALA A 290 4.46 17.73 -1.24
CA ALA A 290 4.84 18.27 0.07
C ALA A 290 5.65 17.26 0.89
N LEU A 291 5.19 16.00 0.98
CA LEU A 291 5.90 14.93 1.67
C LEU A 291 7.27 14.65 1.01
N HIS A 292 7.37 14.70 -0.32
CA HIS A 292 8.65 14.60 -1.03
C HIS A 292 9.61 15.73 -0.68
N ARG A 293 9.15 16.99 -0.62
CA ARG A 293 9.99 18.14 -0.19
C ARG A 293 10.49 17.99 1.25
N ARG A 294 9.68 17.43 2.17
CA ARG A 294 10.13 17.10 3.53
C ARG A 294 11.23 16.03 3.54
N ARG A 295 11.13 15.00 2.69
CA ARG A 295 12.21 13.99 2.51
C ARG A 295 13.49 14.66 2.05
N LEU A 296 13.46 15.52 1.04
CA LEU A 296 14.65 16.23 0.54
C LEU A 296 15.34 17.08 1.62
N SER A 297 14.59 17.89 2.37
CA SER A 297 15.19 18.76 3.40
C SER A 297 15.88 17.99 4.55
N LEU A 298 15.40 16.78 4.89
CA LEU A 298 16.06 15.92 5.86
C LEU A 298 17.25 15.12 5.25
N ARG A 299 17.20 14.81 3.95
CA ARG A 299 18.34 14.24 3.18
C ARG A 299 19.50 15.22 3.06
N GLU A 300 19.22 16.51 2.90
CA GLU A 300 20.25 17.57 2.88
C GLU A 300 21.00 17.66 4.22
N LYS A 301 20.28 17.65 5.35
CA LYS A 301 20.88 17.59 6.70
C LYS A 301 21.73 16.34 6.91
N LEU A 302 21.19 15.18 6.56
CA LEU A 302 21.89 13.88 6.64
C LEU A 302 23.17 13.86 5.81
N THR A 303 23.16 14.43 4.60
CA THR A 303 24.33 14.43 3.73
C THR A 303 25.43 15.32 4.29
N ALA A 304 25.09 16.51 4.81
CA ALA A 304 26.06 17.39 5.47
C ALA A 304 26.76 16.70 6.66
N ALA A 305 26.01 15.97 7.49
CA ALA A 305 26.53 15.23 8.65
C ALA A 305 27.31 13.93 8.30
N VAL A 306 27.54 13.65 7.01
CA VAL A 306 28.26 12.45 6.51
C VAL A 306 29.51 12.82 5.69
N ASP A 307 29.62 14.08 5.26
CA ASP A 307 30.79 14.61 4.55
C ASP A 307 31.70 15.49 5.47
N GLU A 308 31.40 15.56 6.79
CA GLU A 308 32.23 16.17 7.87
C GLU A 308 33.09 15.13 8.63
#